data_AF-A0AAN9GE63-F1
#
_entry.id   AF-A0AAN9GE63-F1
#
_cell.length_a   1.000
_cell.length_b   1.000
_cell.length_c   1.000
_cell.angle_alpha   90.00
_cell.angle_beta   90.00
_cell.angle_gamma   90.00
#
_symmetry.space_group_name_H-M   'P 1'
#
loop_
_entity.id
_entity.type
_entity.pdbx_description
1 polymer ?
#
loop_
_entity_poly.entity_id
_entity_poly.type
_entity_poly.pdbx_seq_one_letter_code
_entity_poly.pdbx_strand_id
1 'polypeptide(L)'
;MYCVETGQSGDTVYVKEELCERYSDKHPVYKRACEGDGDECPYWANSAWAECSVTCGYGTQSRQVYCQRDPADPTSVPVTVDDSLCTLEQPDASMVCRLDPCPDGSNWARPGTVEVEVGRNL
;
A
#
# COMPACT_ATOMS: atom_id res chain seq x y z
N MET A 1 -18.97 2.76 7.16
CA MET A 1 -18.57 1.82 6.08
C MET A 1 -18.12 2.62 4.86
N TYR A 2 -16.84 2.91 4.69
CA TYR A 2 -16.31 3.53 3.44
C TYR A 2 -15.90 2.44 2.47
N CYS A 3 -15.83 2.75 1.18
CA CYS A 3 -15.11 1.86 0.26
C CYS A 3 -13.80 2.50 -0.15
N VAL A 4 -12.83 1.62 -0.37
CA VAL A 4 -11.54 1.98 -0.91
C VAL A 4 -11.36 1.29 -2.25
N GLU A 5 -10.57 1.91 -3.11
CA GLU A 5 -10.08 1.30 -4.34
C GLU A 5 -8.56 1.27 -4.33
N THR A 6 -7.99 0.39 -5.14
CA THR A 6 -6.57 0.46 -5.45
C THR A 6 -6.36 1.56 -6.49
N GLY A 7 -5.67 2.62 -6.09
CA GLY A 7 -5.28 3.71 -6.97
C GLY A 7 -4.39 3.22 -8.13
N GLN A 8 -4.24 4.06 -9.17
CA GLN A 8 -3.42 3.71 -10.34
C GLN A 8 -1.95 3.40 -9.97
N SER A 9 -1.48 3.98 -8.86
CA SER A 9 -0.16 3.76 -8.27
C SER A 9 -0.10 2.62 -7.26
N GLY A 10 -1.17 1.84 -7.09
CA GLY A 10 -1.24 0.71 -6.16
C GLY A 10 -1.50 1.10 -4.70
N ASP A 11 -1.82 2.35 -4.43
CA ASP A 11 -2.18 2.91 -3.12
C ASP A 11 -3.64 2.64 -2.74
N THR A 12 -3.94 2.73 -1.45
CA THR A 12 -5.33 2.66 -0.96
C THR A 12 -5.97 4.04 -1.06
N VAL A 13 -6.97 4.19 -1.94
CA VAL A 13 -7.69 5.44 -2.16
C VAL A 13 -9.08 5.36 -1.54
N TYR A 14 -9.38 6.32 -0.66
CA TYR A 14 -10.70 6.44 -0.03
C TYR A 14 -11.72 7.03 -0.99
N VAL A 15 -12.78 6.27 -1.27
CA VAL A 15 -13.87 6.67 -2.15
C VAL A 15 -15.04 7.14 -1.31
N LYS A 16 -15.63 8.27 -1.70
CA LYS A 16 -16.84 8.80 -1.05
C LYS A 16 -17.97 7.77 -1.10
N GLU A 17 -18.74 7.68 -0.03
CA GLU A 17 -19.83 6.71 0.13
C GLU A 17 -20.84 6.73 -1.02
N GLU A 18 -21.21 7.91 -1.49
CA GLU A 18 -22.13 8.12 -2.64
C GLU A 18 -21.64 7.49 -3.97
N LEU A 19 -20.32 7.38 -4.14
CA LEU A 19 -19.70 6.76 -5.31
C LEU A 19 -19.59 5.24 -5.14
N CYS A 20 -19.39 4.78 -3.91
CA CYS A 20 -19.35 3.36 -3.58
C CYS A 20 -20.69 2.64 -3.85
N GLU A 21 -21.82 3.31 -3.61
CA GLU A 21 -23.15 2.76 -3.93
C GLU A 21 -23.40 2.65 -5.44
N ARG A 22 -22.77 3.53 -6.24
CA ARG A 22 -22.99 3.64 -7.69
C ARG A 22 -22.16 2.66 -8.52
N TYR A 23 -20.98 2.26 -8.05
CA TYR A 23 -20.00 1.49 -8.84
C TYR A 23 -19.68 0.09 -8.30
N SER A 24 -20.49 -0.42 -7.35
CA SER A 24 -20.31 -1.73 -6.71
C SER A 24 -20.20 -2.91 -7.68
N ASP A 25 -20.74 -2.79 -8.89
CA ASP A 25 -20.72 -3.86 -9.91
C ASP A 25 -19.45 -3.86 -10.80
N LYS A 26 -18.63 -2.80 -10.78
CA LYS A 26 -17.47 -2.63 -11.69
C LYS A 26 -16.11 -2.42 -11.02
N HIS A 27 -16.07 -2.18 -9.71
CA HIS A 27 -14.80 -2.10 -8.95
C HIS A 27 -14.76 -3.26 -7.95
N PRO A 28 -13.69 -4.10 -7.96
CA PRO A 28 -13.56 -5.17 -6.99
C PRO A 28 -13.32 -4.58 -5.59
N VAL A 29 -14.43 -4.54 -4.85
CA VAL A 29 -14.65 -4.62 -3.41
C VAL A 29 -13.43 -4.49 -2.49
N TYR A 30 -13.35 -3.39 -1.75
CA TYR A 30 -13.02 -3.43 -0.33
C TYR A 30 -14.14 -2.75 0.48
N LYS A 31 -15.31 -3.39 0.49
CA LYS A 31 -16.26 -3.29 1.60
C LYS A 31 -16.17 -4.63 2.32
N ARG A 32 -15.35 -4.72 3.36
CA ARG A 32 -15.35 -5.87 4.26
C ARG A 32 -15.73 -5.39 5.64
N ALA A 33 -16.98 -5.66 6.01
CA ALA A 33 -17.35 -5.71 7.41
C ALA A 33 -16.46 -6.77 8.09
N CYS A 34 -15.88 -6.45 9.24
CA CYS A 34 -15.60 -7.53 10.18
C CYS A 34 -16.92 -8.26 10.44
N GLU A 35 -16.91 -9.58 10.57
CA GLU A 35 -18.06 -10.33 11.12
C GLU A 35 -18.16 -10.08 12.63
N GLY A 36 -18.30 -8.82 13.03
CA GLY A 36 -18.37 -8.36 14.40
C GLY A 36 -19.19 -7.08 14.49
N ASP A 37 -20.17 -7.10 15.39
CA ASP A 37 -20.94 -5.94 15.80
C ASP A 37 -20.01 -5.03 16.63
N GLY A 38 -19.45 -3.97 16.05
CA GLY A 38 -18.68 -3.00 16.84
C GLY A 38 -17.80 -2.04 16.04
N ASP A 39 -17.86 -0.76 16.44
CA ASP A 39 -17.13 0.42 15.97
C ASP A 39 -15.58 0.36 16.01
N GLU A 40 -14.96 -0.83 15.98
CA GLU A 40 -13.52 -1.03 16.20
C GLU A 40 -12.93 -2.10 15.27
N CYS A 41 -12.90 -1.80 13.96
CA CYS A 41 -12.35 -2.71 12.94
C CYS A 41 -11.09 -2.15 12.29
N PRO A 42 -9.89 -2.53 12.78
CA PRO A 42 -8.65 -2.18 12.12
C PRO A 42 -8.43 -2.94 10.81
N TYR A 43 -7.82 -2.28 9.82
CA TYR A 43 -7.60 -2.80 8.48
C TYR A 43 -6.26 -2.32 7.91
N TRP A 44 -5.69 -3.10 7.00
CA TRP A 44 -4.45 -2.73 6.32
C TRP A 44 -4.72 -1.69 5.23
N ALA A 45 -3.97 -0.59 5.28
CA ALA A 45 -3.87 0.41 4.23
C ALA A 45 -2.42 0.50 3.74
N ASN A 46 -2.23 1.10 2.56
CA ASN A 46 -0.91 1.23 1.96
C ASN A 46 -0.74 2.54 1.17
N SER A 47 0.52 2.99 1.09
CA SER A 47 0.92 4.14 0.27
C SER A 47 1.06 3.76 -1.20
N ALA A 48 1.30 4.77 -2.04
CA ALA A 48 1.76 4.55 -3.40
C ALA A 48 3.09 3.81 -3.41
N TRP A 49 3.32 3.02 -4.46
CA TRP A 49 4.63 2.47 -4.73
C TRP A 49 5.64 3.60 -4.92
N ALA A 50 6.76 3.50 -4.21
CA ALA A 50 7.93 4.29 -4.50
C ALA A 50 8.44 3.97 -5.91
N GLU A 51 9.29 4.84 -6.43
CA GLU A 51 9.91 4.56 -7.72
C GLU A 51 10.78 3.31 -7.66
N CYS A 52 10.89 2.62 -8.80
CA CYS A 52 11.71 1.42 -8.95
C CYS A 52 13.14 1.65 -8.45
N SER A 53 13.79 0.70 -7.78
CA SER A 53 15.15 0.88 -7.25
C SER A 53 16.22 1.07 -8.32
N VAL A 54 15.87 0.87 -9.60
CA VAL A 54 16.74 1.02 -10.77
C VAL A 54 16.18 2.05 -11.76
N THR A 55 17.04 2.62 -12.61
CA THR A 55 16.65 3.47 -13.75
C THR A 55 16.49 2.69 -15.05
N CYS A 56 17.03 1.47 -15.14
CA CYS A 56 16.86 0.51 -16.23
C CYS A 56 17.06 -0.92 -15.72
N GLY A 57 16.52 -1.91 -16.43
CA GLY A 57 16.60 -3.32 -16.06
C GLY A 57 15.60 -3.73 -14.96
N TYR A 58 16.02 -4.65 -14.10
CA TYR A 58 15.19 -5.24 -13.04
C TYR A 58 15.55 -4.66 -11.67
N GLY A 59 14.53 -4.26 -10.92
CA GLY A 59 14.70 -3.77 -9.55
C GLY A 59 13.49 -4.07 -8.69
N THR A 60 13.40 -3.36 -7.57
CA THR A 60 12.32 -3.49 -6.59
C THR A 60 11.73 -2.12 -6.29
N GLN A 61 10.42 -2.03 -6.16
CA GLN A 61 9.75 -0.88 -5.58
C GLN A 61 9.16 -1.25 -4.23
N SER A 62 9.17 -0.31 -3.30
CA SER A 62 8.63 -0.48 -1.95
C SER A 62 7.47 0.48 -1.70
N ARG A 63 6.58 0.12 -0.78
CA ARG A 63 5.51 0.99 -0.29
C ARG A 63 5.37 0.83 1.21
N GLN A 64 4.77 1.82 1.85
CA GLN A 64 4.41 1.71 3.26
C GLN A 64 3.10 0.93 3.37
N VAL A 65 3.05 0.01 4.32
CA VAL A 65 1.85 -0.75 4.69
C VAL A 65 1.64 -0.54 6.18
N TYR A 66 0.43 -0.17 6.57
CA TYR A 66 0.13 0.24 7.94
C TYR A 66 -1.30 -0.12 8.32
N CYS A 67 -1.50 -0.48 9.59
CA CYS A 67 -2.83 -0.77 10.10
C CYS A 67 -3.56 0.53 10.48
N GLN A 68 -4.82 0.69 10.08
CA GLN A 68 -5.65 1.85 10.43
C GLN A 68 -6.96 1.41 11.05
N ARG A 69 -7.52 2.25 11.91
CA ARG A 69 -8.90 2.14 12.39
C ARG A 69 -9.71 3.35 11.97
N ASP A 70 -11.01 3.13 11.91
CA ASP A 70 -11.96 4.21 11.69
C ASP A 70 -12.06 5.12 12.91
N PRO A 71 -12.17 6.44 12.70
CA PRO A 71 -12.55 7.35 13.75
C PRO A 71 -14.03 7.14 14.09
N ALA A 72 -14.40 7.41 15.35
CA ALA A 72 -15.81 7.40 15.77
C ALA A 72 -16.62 8.51 15.06
N ASP A 73 -15.96 9.59 14.64
CA ASP A 73 -16.58 10.66 13.86
C ASP A 73 -16.34 10.42 12.36
N PRO A 74 -17.39 10.21 11.55
CA PRO A 74 -17.27 9.92 10.11
C PRO A 74 -16.71 11.09 9.29
N THR A 75 -16.58 12.29 9.85
CA THR A 75 -15.94 13.43 9.21
C THR A 75 -14.43 13.49 9.42
N SER A 76 -13.90 12.64 10.30
CA SER A 76 -12.49 12.54 10.61
C SER A 76 -11.76 11.56 9.68
N VAL A 77 -10.44 11.69 9.60
CA VAL A 77 -9.60 10.75 8.83
C VAL A 77 -9.32 9.47 9.64
N PRO A 78 -9.08 8.33 8.96
CA PRO A 78 -8.59 7.11 9.60
C PRO A 78 -7.34 7.33 10.42
N VAL A 79 -7.27 6.64 11.56
CA VAL A 79 -6.14 6.74 12.50
C VAL A 79 -5.27 5.51 12.32
N THR A 80 -3.98 5.71 12.07
CA THR A 80 -3.02 4.61 12.08
C THR A 80 -2.88 4.04 13.49
N VAL A 81 -3.01 2.73 13.62
CA VAL A 81 -2.94 1.98 14.87
C VAL A 81 -1.83 0.93 14.80
N ASP A 82 -1.65 0.19 15.89
CA ASP A 82 -0.65 -0.88 15.93
C ASP A 82 -0.98 -2.01 14.95
N ASP A 83 0.04 -2.48 14.25
CA ASP A 83 -0.04 -3.53 13.23
C ASP A 83 -0.62 -4.86 13.78
N SER A 84 -0.44 -5.16 15.07
CA SER A 84 -0.99 -6.36 15.69
C SER A 84 -2.52 -6.40 15.73
N LEU A 85 -3.18 -5.25 15.58
CA LEU A 85 -4.63 -5.17 15.54
C LEU A 85 -5.21 -5.58 14.19
N CYS A 86 -4.40 -5.57 13.14
CA CYS A 86 -4.76 -6.06 11.83
C CYS A 86 -4.43 -7.56 11.74
N THR A 87 -5.42 -8.40 11.99
CA THR A 87 -5.25 -9.87 11.99
C THR A 87 -5.31 -10.49 10.60
N LEU A 88 -5.71 -9.72 9.59
CA LEU A 88 -5.73 -10.17 8.20
C LEU A 88 -4.32 -10.17 7.60
N GLU A 89 -4.18 -10.84 6.46
CA GLU A 89 -2.92 -10.88 5.73
C GLU A 89 -2.47 -9.46 5.34
N GLN A 90 -1.22 -9.14 5.67
CA GLN A 90 -0.61 -7.85 5.36
C GLN A 90 -0.33 -7.79 3.84
N PRO A 91 -0.74 -6.71 3.15
CA PRO A 91 -0.38 -6.49 1.76
C PRO A 91 1.14 -6.44 1.55
N ASP A 92 1.61 -6.82 0.35
CA ASP A 92 3.02 -6.76 0.02
C ASP A 92 3.58 -5.34 0.17
N ALA A 93 4.65 -5.18 0.95
CA ALA A 93 5.38 -3.91 1.08
C ALA A 93 6.47 -3.73 0.01
N SER A 94 6.75 -4.76 -0.78
CA SER A 94 7.77 -4.76 -1.84
C SER A 94 7.30 -5.56 -3.05
N MET A 95 7.56 -5.07 -4.26
CA MET A 95 7.34 -5.84 -5.48
C MET A 95 8.43 -5.59 -6.52
N VAL A 96 8.59 -6.55 -7.44
CA VAL A 96 9.53 -6.42 -8.56
C VAL A 96 9.01 -5.42 -9.57
N CYS A 97 9.87 -4.50 -9.98
CA CYS A 97 9.65 -3.58 -11.10
C CYS A 97 10.58 -3.94 -12.27
N ARG A 98 10.08 -3.76 -13.49
CA ARG A 98 10.79 -4.06 -14.73
C ARG A 98 10.77 -2.82 -15.62
N LEU A 99 11.94 -2.26 -15.88
CA LEU A 99 12.15 -1.14 -16.78
C LEU A 99 12.80 -1.64 -18.07
N ASP A 100 12.98 -0.74 -19.04
CA ASP A 100 13.71 -1.05 -20.25
C ASP A 100 15.13 -1.56 -19.92
N PRO A 101 15.66 -2.55 -20.66
CA PRO A 101 16.99 -3.10 -20.41
C PRO A 101 18.09 -2.03 -20.46
N CYS A 102 19.10 -2.16 -19.60
CA CYS A 102 20.27 -1.29 -19.68
C CYS A 102 21.13 -1.64 -20.92
N PRO A 103 21.87 -0.67 -21.50
CA PRO A 103 22.69 -0.86 -22.70
C PRO A 103 23.76 -1.96 -22.59
N ASP A 104 24.26 -2.21 -21.38
CA ASP A 104 25.29 -3.20 -21.06
C ASP A 104 24.70 -4.51 -20.49
N GLY A 105 23.38 -4.64 -20.45
CA GLY A 105 22.68 -5.79 -19.86
C GLY A 105 22.74 -5.85 -18.33
N SER A 106 23.24 -4.80 -17.66
CA SER A 106 23.24 -4.68 -16.20
C SER A 106 21.91 -4.11 -15.67
N ASN A 107 21.86 -3.78 -14.37
CA ASN A 107 20.75 -3.05 -13.75
C ASN A 107 21.34 -1.80 -13.09
N TRP A 108 20.98 -0.61 -13.56
CA TRP A 108 21.53 0.64 -13.02
C TRP A 108 20.69 1.13 -11.85
N ALA A 109 21.28 1.13 -10.65
CA ALA A 109 20.60 1.61 -9.45
C ALA A 109 20.22 3.10 -9.55
N ARG A 110 19.09 3.47 -8.97
CA ARG A 110 18.72 4.88 -8.81
C ARG A 110 19.67 5.57 -7.84
N PRO A 111 20.16 6.78 -8.14
CA PRO A 111 20.94 7.56 -7.18
C PRO A 111 20.09 7.83 -5.93
N GLY A 112 20.57 7.40 -4.76
CA GLY A 112 19.88 7.63 -3.48
C GLY A 112 19.11 6.43 -2.91
N THR A 113 19.01 5.30 -3.63
CA THR A 113 18.46 4.05 -3.07
C THR A 113 19.52 3.20 -2.36
N VAL A 114 20.53 3.83 -1.76
CA VAL A 114 21.59 3.12 -1.03
C VAL A 114 20.99 2.23 0.06
N GLU A 115 21.06 0.91 -0.16
CA GLU A 115 20.99 -0.06 0.92
C GLU A 115 22.11 0.31 1.90
N VAL A 116 21.75 0.59 3.15
CA VAL A 116 22.75 0.77 4.21
C VAL A 116 23.50 -0.55 4.30
N GLU A 117 24.68 -0.63 3.70
CA GLU A 117 25.61 -1.74 3.93
C GLU A 117 25.92 -1.74 5.43
N VAL A 118 25.25 -2.63 6.17
CA VAL A 118 25.57 -2.89 7.58
C VAL A 118 27.05 -3.24 7.62
N GLY A 119 27.81 -2.39 8.31
CA GLY A 119 29.26 -2.35 8.26
C GLY A 119 29.92 -3.73 8.30
N ARG A 120 30.73 -4.00 7.27
CA ARG A 120 31.81 -4.98 7.39
C ARG A 120 32.85 -4.37 8.33
N ASN A 121 32.83 -4.82 9.58
CA ASN A 121 33.93 -4.64 10.53
C ASN A 121 35.22 -5.16 9.89
N LEU A 122 36.25 -4.30 9.88
CA LEU A 122 37.65 -4.71 9.86
C LEU A 122 38.29 -4.24 11.16
#